data_AF-A0A438CC13-F1
#
_entry.id   AF-A0A438CC13-F1
#
_cell.length_a   1.000
_cell.length_b   1.000
_cell.length_c   1.000
_cell.angle_alpha   90.00
_cell.angle_beta   90.00
_cell.angle_gamma   90.00
#
_symmetry.space_group_name_H-M   'P 1'
#
loop_
_entity.id
_entity.type
_entity.pdbx_description
1 polymer ?
#
loop_
_entity_poly.entity_id
_entity_poly.type
_entity_poly.pdbx_seq_one_letter_code
_entity_poly.pdbx_strand_id
1 'polypeptide(L)'
;MEFLGWAIGVATLLTFASITFYTSSLLVESYRSPLTGKRNYTYMQAVQATLGGKMYVACGVAQYALQIGLIIGYTIAAAISMVAIQQSHCFHRRGHEASCQFSHKPYMIGMGLFEMVVSQIPNIGKVWGLSVMASVMSFGFASI
;
A
#
# COMPACT_ATOMS: atom_id res chain seq x y z
N MET A 1 -2.62 15.41 27.12
CA MET A 1 -1.82 14.24 26.68
C MET A 1 -1.86 14.01 25.16
N GLU A 2 -2.67 14.78 24.41
CA GLU A 2 -2.85 14.58 22.95
C GLU A 2 -1.71 15.20 22.10
N PHE A 3 -1.08 16.29 22.55
CA PHE A 3 0.05 16.92 21.85
C PHE A 3 1.30 16.03 21.75
N LEU A 4 1.54 15.16 22.74
CA LEU A 4 2.68 14.25 22.75
C LEU A 4 2.56 13.16 21.67
N GLY A 5 1.32 12.69 21.42
CA GLY A 5 1.05 11.68 20.40
C GLY A 5 1.35 12.17 18.98
N TRP A 6 1.02 13.44 18.68
CA TRP A 6 1.31 14.04 17.38
C TRP A 6 2.83 14.18 17.16
N ALA A 7 3.56 14.70 18.15
CA ALA A 7 5.01 14.85 18.04
C ALA A 7 5.72 13.50 17.85
N ILE A 8 5.30 12.47 18.60
CA ILE A 8 5.82 11.10 18.46
C ILE A 8 5.46 10.52 17.09
N GLY A 9 4.23 10.75 16.62
CA GLY A 9 3.78 10.31 15.30
C GLY A 9 4.60 10.90 14.17
N VAL A 10 4.79 12.23 14.17
CA VAL A 10 5.62 12.94 13.19
C VAL A 10 7.07 12.46 13.25
N ALA A 11 7.65 12.34 14.45
CA ALA A 11 9.02 11.83 14.62
C ALA A 11 9.17 10.40 14.07
N THR A 12 8.17 9.55 14.28
CA THR A 12 8.14 8.18 13.78
C THR A 12 8.05 8.15 12.25
N LEU A 13 7.16 8.96 11.65
CA LEU A 13 7.04 9.09 10.19
C LEU A 13 8.33 9.59 9.54
N LEU A 14 8.99 10.60 10.13
CA LEU A 14 10.28 11.11 9.64
C LEU A 14 11.39 10.05 9.72
N THR A 15 11.38 9.24 10.77
CA THR A 15 12.35 8.14 10.94
C THR A 15 12.15 7.09 9.85
N PHE A 16 10.91 6.62 9.63
CA PHE A 16 10.62 5.67 8.55
C PHE A 16 10.88 6.24 7.16
N ALA A 17 10.59 7.52 6.94
CA ALA A 17 10.89 8.21 5.68
C ALA A 17 12.40 8.24 5.42
N SER A 18 13.21 8.56 6.43
CA SER A 18 14.67 8.59 6.33
C SER A 18 15.24 7.20 6.03
N ILE A 19 14.75 6.16 6.71
CA ILE A 19 15.13 4.77 6.45
C ILE A 19 14.76 4.38 5.01
N THR A 20 13.55 4.71 4.57
CA THR A 20 13.06 4.39 3.21
C THR A 20 13.86 5.12 2.13
N PHE A 21 14.22 6.38 2.37
CA PHE A 21 15.04 7.16 1.46
C PHE A 21 16.46 6.57 1.32
N TYR A 22 17.06 6.21 2.45
CA TYR A 22 18.37 5.57 2.47
C TYR A 22 18.37 4.22 1.75
N THR A 23 17.42 3.33 2.05
CA THR A 23 17.32 2.02 1.39
C THR A 23 17.01 2.14 -0.10
N SER A 24 16.16 3.09 -0.50
CA SER A 24 15.88 3.37 -1.92
C SER A 24 17.12 3.84 -2.66
N SER A 25 17.95 4.67 -2.04
CA SER A 25 19.21 5.15 -2.62
C SER A 25 20.17 3.98 -2.88
N LEU A 26 20.34 3.09 -1.90
CA LEU A 26 21.14 1.87 -2.06
C LEU A 26 20.60 0.95 -3.17
N LEU A 27 19.27 0.89 -3.33
CA LEU A 27 18.65 0.07 -4.37
C LEU A 27 18.92 0.63 -5.77
N VAL A 28 18.93 1.96 -5.93
CA VAL A 28 19.29 2.63 -7.19
C VAL A 28 20.76 2.37 -7.53
N GLU A 29 21.66 2.39 -6.55
CA GLU A 29 23.08 2.04 -6.77
C GLU A 29 23.24 0.55 -7.15
N SER A 30 22.47 -0.33 -6.51
CA SER A 30 22.48 -1.78 -6.76
C SER A 30 21.73 -2.20 -8.03
N TYR A 31 21.05 -1.26 -8.70
CA TYR A 31 20.31 -1.52 -9.94
C TYR A 31 21.23 -2.04 -11.06
N ARG A 32 22.49 -1.60 -11.06
CA ARG A 32 23.50 -2.05 -12.02
C ARG A 32 24.58 -2.84 -11.28
N SER A 33 24.80 -4.09 -11.72
CA SER A 33 25.82 -4.93 -11.07
C SER A 33 27.21 -4.31 -11.22
N PRO A 34 27.98 -4.12 -10.13
CA PRO A 34 29.30 -3.48 -10.18
C PRO A 34 30.34 -4.31 -10.95
N LEU A 35 30.14 -5.64 -11.03
CA LEU A 35 31.08 -6.55 -11.69
C LEU A 35 30.75 -6.79 -13.17
N THR A 36 29.47 -6.79 -13.54
CA THR A 36 29.03 -7.18 -14.90
C THR A 36 28.34 -6.05 -15.67
N GLY A 37 28.02 -4.93 -15.01
CA GLY A 37 27.29 -3.82 -15.61
C GLY A 37 25.84 -4.13 -16.02
N LYS A 38 25.36 -5.36 -15.76
CA LYS A 38 24.03 -5.85 -16.11
C LYS A 38 22.97 -5.22 -15.20
N ARG A 39 21.80 -4.90 -15.76
CA ARG A 39 20.65 -4.34 -15.04
C ARG A 39 19.89 -5.44 -14.30
N ASN A 40 19.64 -5.22 -13.01
CA ASN A 40 18.80 -6.07 -12.17
C ASN A 40 17.41 -5.45 -12.09
N TYR A 41 16.40 -6.15 -12.64
CA TYR A 41 15.03 -5.63 -12.69
C TYR A 41 14.23 -5.98 -11.44
N THR A 42 14.67 -6.97 -10.66
CA THR A 42 13.98 -7.39 -9.44
C THR A 42 14.88 -7.21 -8.22
N TYR A 43 14.25 -6.93 -7.08
CA TYR A 43 14.95 -6.79 -5.79
C TYR A 43 15.78 -8.03 -5.46
N MET A 44 15.22 -9.23 -5.66
CA MET A 44 15.95 -10.49 -5.45
C MET A 44 17.20 -10.62 -6.33
N GLN A 45 17.15 -10.17 -7.60
CA GLN A 45 18.32 -10.15 -8.48
C GLN A 45 19.38 -9.15 -8.00
N ALA A 46 18.95 -7.97 -7.55
CA ALA A 46 19.86 -6.96 -6.99
C ALA A 46 20.56 -7.48 -5.73
N VAL A 47 19.81 -8.10 -4.80
CA VAL A 47 20.39 -8.70 -3.59
C VAL A 47 21.33 -9.84 -3.93
N GLN A 48 20.98 -10.69 -4.90
CA GLN A 48 21.85 -11.78 -5.34
C GLN A 48 23.17 -11.25 -5.94
N ALA A 49 23.11 -10.18 -6.73
CA ALA A 49 24.28 -9.58 -7.37
C ALA A 49 25.21 -8.85 -6.38
N THR A 50 24.66 -8.30 -5.28
CA THR A 50 25.43 -7.52 -4.30
C THR A 50 25.90 -8.34 -3.10
N LEU A 51 25.04 -9.18 -2.50
CA LEU A 51 25.36 -9.96 -1.30
C LEU A 51 25.77 -11.41 -1.61
N GLY A 52 25.40 -11.94 -2.78
CA GLY A 52 25.64 -13.34 -3.13
C GLY A 52 24.92 -14.34 -2.20
N GLY A 53 25.22 -15.63 -2.40
CA GLY A 53 24.74 -16.71 -1.52
C GLY A 53 23.23 -16.92 -1.51
N LYS A 54 22.66 -17.33 -0.36
CA LYS A 54 21.23 -17.64 -0.17
C LYS A 54 20.41 -16.49 0.44
N MET A 55 21.05 -15.35 0.74
CA MET A 55 20.41 -14.18 1.38
C MET A 55 19.25 -13.62 0.55
N TYR A 56 19.36 -13.62 -0.78
CA TYR A 56 18.29 -13.13 -1.67
C TYR A 56 16.98 -13.93 -1.55
N VAL A 57 17.05 -15.21 -1.18
CA VAL A 57 15.86 -16.05 -0.94
C VAL A 57 15.17 -15.62 0.35
N ALA A 58 15.93 -15.44 1.43
CA ALA A 58 15.38 -14.98 2.71
C ALA A 58 14.75 -13.59 2.59
N CYS A 59 15.44 -12.65 1.94
CA CYS A 59 14.91 -11.31 1.66
C CYS A 59 13.68 -11.34 0.74
N GLY A 60 13.69 -12.21 -0.28
CA GLY A 60 12.53 -12.41 -1.15
C GLY A 60 11.31 -12.93 -0.40
N VAL A 61 11.48 -13.94 0.47
CA VAL A 61 10.41 -14.47 1.32
C VAL A 61 9.84 -13.38 2.23
N ALA A 62 10.70 -12.58 2.87
CA ALA A 62 10.26 -11.45 3.69
C ALA A 62 9.48 -10.40 2.87
N GLN A 63 9.97 -10.06 1.67
CA GLN A 63 9.28 -9.11 0.79
C GLN A 63 7.88 -9.60 0.39
N TYR A 64 7.75 -10.86 -0.03
CA TYR A 64 6.44 -11.42 -0.41
C TYR A 64 5.50 -11.53 0.79
N ALA A 65 5.99 -11.92 1.96
CA ALA A 65 5.19 -11.97 3.18
C ALA A 65 4.61 -10.58 3.55
N LEU A 66 5.44 -9.54 3.48
CA LEU A 66 5.00 -8.16 3.71
C LEU A 66 3.98 -7.71 2.67
N GLN A 67 4.21 -8.03 1.39
CA GLN A 67 3.30 -7.67 0.31
C GLN A 67 1.93 -8.33 0.48
N ILE A 68 1.88 -9.61 0.86
CA ILE A 68 0.63 -10.31 1.15
C ILE A 68 -0.10 -9.66 2.33
N GLY A 69 0.63 -9.34 3.41
CA GLY A 69 0.06 -8.66 4.58
C GLY A 69 -0.54 -7.30 4.23
N LEU A 70 0.16 -6.51 3.42
CA LEU A 70 -0.33 -5.21 2.94
C LEU A 70 -1.61 -5.35 2.11
N ILE A 71 -1.65 -6.29 1.17
CA ILE A 71 -2.85 -6.53 0.34
C ILE A 71 -4.05 -6.85 1.22
N ILE A 72 -3.93 -7.80 2.15
CA ILE A 72 -5.01 -8.17 3.07
C ILE A 72 -5.47 -6.96 3.90
N GLY A 73 -4.52 -6.17 4.41
CA GLY A 73 -4.81 -4.96 5.16
C GLY A 73 -5.61 -3.94 4.36
N TYR A 74 -5.20 -3.68 3.11
CA TYR A 74 -5.90 -2.75 2.22
C TYR A 74 -7.32 -3.24 1.87
N THR A 75 -7.51 -4.52 1.58
CA THR A 75 -8.84 -5.08 1.29
C THR A 75 -9.80 -4.91 2.47
N ILE A 76 -9.34 -5.18 3.70
CA ILE A 76 -10.14 -5.00 4.92
C ILE A 76 -10.48 -3.53 5.14
N ALA A 77 -9.48 -2.64 5.05
CA ALA A 77 -9.68 -1.20 5.24
C ALA A 77 -10.69 -0.64 4.22
N ALA A 78 -10.56 -1.00 2.94
CA ALA A 78 -11.50 -0.60 1.90
C ALA A 78 -12.93 -1.11 2.17
N ALA A 79 -13.08 -2.37 2.61
CA ALA A 79 -14.38 -2.93 2.94
C ALA A 79 -15.04 -2.20 4.13
N ILE A 80 -14.27 -1.81 5.15
CA ILE A 80 -14.77 -1.03 6.29
C ILE A 80 -15.21 0.36 5.81
N SER A 81 -14.40 1.05 5.00
CA SER A 81 -14.74 2.37 4.45
C SER A 81 -16.03 2.33 3.61
N MET A 82 -16.22 1.31 2.78
CA MET A 82 -17.46 1.17 1.99
C MET A 82 -18.70 0.92 2.86
N VAL A 83 -18.58 0.11 3.92
CA VAL A 83 -19.67 -0.08 4.88
C VAL A 83 -20.00 1.23 5.59
N ALA A 84 -18.99 2.01 5.99
CA ALA A 84 -19.20 3.31 6.62
C ALA A 84 -19.92 4.30 5.68
N ILE A 85 -19.58 4.32 4.39
CA ILE A 85 -20.26 5.12 3.36
C ILE A 85 -21.73 4.69 3.22
N GLN A 86 -22.01 3.39 3.14
CA GLN A 86 -23.37 2.86 3.07
C GLN A 86 -24.20 3.24 4.30
N GLN A 87 -23.60 3.16 5.49
CA GLN A 87 -24.23 3.61 6.72
C GLN A 87 -24.52 5.10 6.71
N SER A 88 -23.56 5.94 6.30
CA SER A 88 -23.78 7.39 6.25
C SER A 88 -24.92 7.76 5.28
N HIS A 89 -24.98 7.12 4.10
CA HIS A 89 -26.08 7.29 3.16
C HIS A 89 -27.42 6.82 3.73
N CYS A 90 -27.43 5.71 4.48
CA CYS A 90 -28.62 5.19 5.14
C CYS A 90 -29.15 6.16 6.21
N PHE A 91 -28.28 6.65 7.08
CA PHE A 91 -28.63 7.64 8.11
C PHE A 91 -29.07 8.97 7.51
N HIS A 92 -28.43 9.41 6.41
CA HIS A 92 -28.81 10.63 5.70
C HIS A 92 -30.23 10.52 5.10
N ARG A 93 -30.60 9.35 4.58
CA ARG A 93 -31.90 9.15 3.91
C ARG A 93 -33.03 8.77 4.88
N ARG A 94 -32.75 7.98 5.91
CA ARG A 94 -33.76 7.40 6.81
C ARG A 94 -33.82 8.09 8.19
N GLY A 95 -32.93 9.03 8.46
CA GLY A 95 -32.79 9.69 9.76
C GLY A 95 -31.82 8.95 10.69
N HIS A 96 -31.28 9.68 11.68
CA HIS A 96 -30.26 9.18 12.60
C HIS A 96 -30.74 8.02 13.50
N GLU A 97 -32.04 7.85 13.68
CA GLU A 97 -32.62 6.79 14.52
C GLU A 97 -32.90 5.48 13.76
N ALA A 98 -32.61 5.40 12.46
CA ALA A 98 -32.81 4.19 11.69
C ALA A 98 -31.74 3.13 12.01
N SER A 99 -32.15 1.88 12.26
CA SER A 99 -31.21 0.76 12.40
C SER A 99 -30.58 0.40 11.04
N CYS A 100 -29.39 0.93 10.78
CA CYS A 100 -28.62 0.71 9.55
C CYS A 100 -27.37 -0.15 9.84
N GLN A 101 -27.53 -1.48 9.77
CA GLN A 101 -26.42 -2.43 9.87
C GLN A 101 -26.19 -3.14 8.54
N PHE A 102 -24.93 -3.14 8.08
CA PHE A 102 -24.51 -3.81 6.85
C PHE A 102 -23.39 -4.82 7.17
N SER A 103 -23.41 -5.97 6.49
CA SER A 103 -22.36 -6.99 6.66
C SER A 103 -21.11 -6.61 5.89
N HIS A 104 -19.93 -6.74 6.48
CA HIS A 104 -18.64 -6.49 5.81
C HIS A 104 -18.24 -7.59 4.81
N LYS A 105 -18.77 -8.81 4.96
CA LYS A 105 -18.40 -9.98 4.15
C LYS A 105 -18.56 -9.77 2.62
N PRO A 106 -19.70 -9.29 2.11
CA PRO A 106 -19.85 -9.06 0.67
C PRO A 106 -18.89 -7.98 0.13
N TYR A 107 -18.58 -6.95 0.92
CA TYR A 107 -17.66 -5.88 0.51
C TYR A 107 -16.22 -6.35 0.43
N MET A 108 -15.76 -7.19 1.37
CA MET A 108 -14.42 -7.80 1.29
C MET A 108 -14.27 -8.70 0.07
N ILE A 109 -15.28 -9.53 -0.24
CA ILE A 109 -15.27 -10.38 -1.44
C ILE A 109 -15.27 -9.52 -2.71
N GLY A 110 -16.09 -8.46 -2.74
CA GLY A 110 -16.15 -7.52 -3.85
C GLY A 110 -14.81 -6.83 -4.12
N MET A 111 -14.13 -6.36 -3.06
CA MET A 111 -12.79 -5.76 -3.20
C MET A 111 -11.77 -6.76 -3.71
N GLY A 112 -11.76 -7.99 -3.18
CA GLY A 112 -10.82 -9.01 -3.65
C GLY A 112 -11.01 -9.34 -5.15
N LEU A 113 -12.27 -9.44 -5.61
CA LEU A 113 -12.57 -9.62 -7.04
C LEU A 113 -12.12 -8.42 -7.87
N PHE A 114 -12.33 -7.20 -7.37
CA PHE A 114 -11.86 -5.98 -8.03
C PHE A 114 -10.33 -5.95 -8.15
N GLU A 115 -9.60 -6.27 -7.08
CA GLU A 115 -8.14 -6.36 -7.07
C GLU A 115 -7.62 -7.41 -8.07
N MET A 116 -8.29 -8.57 -8.19
CA MET A 116 -7.96 -9.57 -9.21
C MET A 116 -8.11 -9.02 -10.63
N VAL A 117 -9.18 -8.28 -10.92
CA VAL A 117 -9.39 -7.65 -12.24
C VAL A 117 -8.33 -6.59 -12.52
N VAL A 118 -8.01 -5.74 -11.53
CA VAL A 118 -6.97 -4.71 -11.67
C VAL A 118 -5.59 -5.34 -11.88
N SER A 119 -5.29 -6.45 -11.21
CA SER A 119 -4.04 -7.19 -11.40
C SER A 119 -3.85 -7.72 -12.83
N GLN A 120 -4.94 -7.96 -13.58
CA GLN A 120 -4.89 -8.35 -14.98
C GLN A 120 -4.57 -7.20 -15.94
N ILE A 121 -4.31 -5.97 -15.47
CA ILE A 121 -3.93 -4.85 -16.32
C ILE A 121 -2.39 -4.77 -16.40
N PRO A 122 -1.74 -5.35 -17.42
CA PRO A 122 -0.27 -5.39 -17.50
C PRO A 122 0.36 -4.06 -17.92
N ASN A 123 -0.44 -3.09 -18.35
CA ASN A 123 0.05 -1.85 -18.94
C ASN A 123 -0.10 -0.68 -17.97
N ILE A 124 1.04 -0.18 -17.49
CA ILE A 124 1.14 0.98 -16.58
C ILE A 124 0.49 2.23 -17.21
N GLY A 125 0.56 2.35 -18.55
CA GLY A 125 -0.11 3.43 -19.27
C GLY A 125 -1.65 3.39 -19.23
N LYS A 126 -2.27 2.26 -18.86
CA LYS A 126 -3.73 2.13 -18.75
C LYS A 126 -4.27 2.40 -17.34
N VAL A 127 -3.40 2.42 -16.33
CA VAL A 127 -3.78 2.64 -14.91
C VAL A 127 -3.59 4.08 -14.43
N TRP A 128 -3.19 5.00 -15.30
CA TRP A 128 -2.94 6.41 -14.94
C TRP A 128 -4.15 7.08 -14.24
N GLY A 129 -5.38 6.70 -14.60
CA GLY A 129 -6.59 7.21 -13.94
C GLY A 129 -6.66 6.86 -12.45
N LEU A 130 -6.18 5.66 -12.06
CA LEU A 130 -6.09 5.27 -10.65
C LEU A 130 -5.10 6.16 -9.90
N SER A 131 -3.96 6.49 -10.52
CA SER A 131 -2.97 7.41 -9.94
C SER A 131 -3.54 8.82 -9.74
N VAL A 132 -4.30 9.34 -10.72
CA VAL A 132 -4.95 10.66 -10.59
C VAL A 132 -5.94 10.68 -9.42
N MET A 133 -6.80 9.67 -9.31
CA MET A 133 -7.73 9.58 -8.17
C MET A 133 -7.00 9.49 -6.84
N ALA A 134 -5.94 8.69 -6.76
CA ALA A 134 -5.12 8.57 -5.55
C ALA A 134 -4.52 9.93 -5.15
N SER A 135 -3.97 10.69 -6.11
CA SER A 135 -3.45 12.03 -5.85
C SER A 135 -4.53 12.99 -5.33
N VAL A 136 -5.73 12.98 -5.94
CA VAL A 136 -6.85 13.83 -5.48
C VAL A 136 -7.26 13.47 -4.04
N MET A 137 -7.34 12.18 -3.71
CA MET A 137 -7.63 11.74 -2.34
C MET A 137 -6.54 12.17 -1.35
N SER A 138 -5.26 12.09 -1.72
CA SER A 138 -4.15 12.55 -0.89
C SER A 138 -4.21 14.05 -0.61
N PHE A 139 -4.53 14.88 -1.62
CA PHE A 139 -4.73 16.32 -1.40
C PHE A 139 -5.93 16.60 -0.49
N GLY A 140 -7.01 15.83 -0.64
CA GLY A 140 -8.17 15.91 0.24
C GLY A 140 -7.80 15.67 1.70
N PHE A 141 -7.06 14.58 2.00
CA PHE A 141 -6.59 14.30 3.35
C PHE A 141 -5.61 15.35 3.90
N ALA A 142 -4.76 15.94 3.05
CA ALA A 142 -3.81 16.97 3.46
C ALA A 142 -4.46 18.34 3.71
N SER A 143 -5.65 18.58 3.16
CA SER A 143 -6.39 19.84 3.30
C SER A 143 -7.28 19.94 4.54
N ILE A 144 -7.43 18.84 5.28
CA ILE A 144 -8.15 18.73 6.56
C ILE A 144 -7.16 19.00 7.69
#